data_AF-K3WV17-F1
#
_entry.id   AF-K3WV17-F1
#
_cell.length_a   1.000
_cell.length_b   1.000
_cell.length_c   1.000
_cell.angle_alpha   90.00
_cell.angle_beta   90.00
_cell.angle_gamma   90.00
#
_symmetry.space_group_name_H-M   'P 1'
#
loop_
_entity.id
_entity.type
_entity.pdbx_description
1 polymer ?
#
loop_
_entity_poly.entity_id
_entity_poly.type
_entity_poly.pdbx_seq_one_letter_code
_entity_poly.pdbx_strand_id
1 'polypeptide(L)'
;MPRREFLSFLLESLHELLLPVRKAAVPASPTRSEQHQSDYFRLGEDFYAAELKKCTPLNPRSYIDIVSNLGEFRWQQFLKTNDSVVTDLFVGQIVRGSQCCSCANLTCLHQELRVLSLNINASAASQSLLDCLETYRHAEHLVDENRVFCDGYCHIKTSRVTQVLFQRAPSILVIQLQRFKQSSWGSQLERIGKPVRFPAGESELLDITENMFVRDEAQRVLYKLVAVCSHMGNSIDSGHYVGYVNHEAANDGSHWLRMDDDVVTVLDEAQFRRETLSTAYILFYTRAG
;
A
#
# COMPACT_ATOMS: atom_id res chain seq x y z
N MET A 1 -4.43 -6.37 20.98
CA MET A 1 -3.47 -6.10 19.90
C MET A 1 -4.26 -5.60 18.69
N PRO A 2 -3.99 -4.38 18.18
CA PRO A 2 -4.65 -3.87 16.99
C PRO A 2 -4.54 -4.87 15.83
N ARG A 3 -5.63 -5.22 15.15
CA ARG A 3 -5.60 -6.25 14.09
C ARG A 3 -4.70 -5.92 12.88
N ARG A 4 -4.22 -4.68 12.74
CA ARG A 4 -3.14 -4.34 11.80
C ARG A 4 -1.85 -5.08 12.19
N GLU A 5 -1.47 -4.99 13.45
CA GLU A 5 -0.29 -5.68 13.97
C GLU A 5 -0.47 -7.19 13.84
N PHE A 6 -1.69 -7.70 14.07
CA PHE A 6 -1.99 -9.11 13.83
C PHE A 6 -1.88 -9.51 12.35
N LEU A 7 -2.42 -8.73 11.41
CA LEU A 7 -2.34 -9.07 9.99
C LEU A 7 -0.90 -8.98 9.47
N SER A 8 -0.17 -7.91 9.82
CA SER A 8 1.26 -7.80 9.51
C SER A 8 2.02 -8.98 10.09
N PHE A 9 1.80 -9.30 11.37
CA PHE A 9 2.41 -10.46 12.03
C PHE A 9 2.05 -11.78 11.37
N LEU A 10 0.79 -12.00 10.97
CA LEU A 10 0.34 -13.21 10.31
C LEU A 10 0.99 -13.36 8.94
N LEU A 11 1.01 -12.30 8.14
CA LEU A 11 1.65 -12.31 6.82
C LEU A 11 3.16 -12.53 6.94
N GLU A 12 3.82 -11.91 7.92
CA GLU A 12 5.24 -12.14 8.22
C GLU A 12 5.49 -13.58 8.69
N SER A 13 4.65 -14.12 9.58
CA SER A 13 4.77 -15.49 10.06
C SER A 13 4.57 -16.53 8.95
N LEU A 14 3.57 -16.31 8.09
CA LEU A 14 3.32 -17.16 6.92
C LEU A 14 4.46 -17.05 5.90
N HIS A 15 5.01 -15.85 5.71
CA HIS A 15 6.18 -15.64 4.86
C HIS A 15 7.36 -16.49 5.34
N GLU A 16 7.75 -16.35 6.61
CA GLU A 16 8.86 -17.10 7.20
C GLU A 16 8.65 -18.62 7.16
N LEU A 17 7.42 -19.09 7.37
CA LEU A 17 7.08 -20.52 7.27
C LEU A 17 7.20 -21.08 5.86
N LEU A 18 6.85 -20.29 4.84
CA LEU A 18 6.75 -20.74 3.45
C LEU A 18 8.02 -20.47 2.63
N LEU A 19 8.92 -19.61 3.11
CA LEU A 19 10.23 -19.34 2.50
C LEU A 19 11.05 -20.62 2.22
N PRO A 20 11.22 -21.58 3.16
CA PRO A 20 12.03 -22.77 2.92
C PRO A 20 11.43 -23.72 1.88
N VAL A 21 10.09 -23.78 1.80
CA VAL A 21 9.36 -24.65 0.86
C VAL A 21 9.68 -24.26 -0.57
N ARG A 22 9.73 -22.96 -0.87
CA ARG A 22 10.04 -22.46 -2.21
C ARG A 22 11.53 -22.64 -2.55
N LYS A 23 12.42 -22.38 -1.60
CA LYS A 23 13.87 -22.59 -1.78
C LYS A 23 14.22 -24.05 -2.08
N ALA A 24 13.50 -25.01 -1.50
CA ALA A 24 13.70 -26.43 -1.79
C ALA A 24 13.27 -26.85 -3.21
N ALA A 25 12.40 -26.06 -3.86
CA ALA A 25 11.88 -26.35 -5.20
C ALA A 25 12.75 -25.77 -6.34
N VAL A 26 13.72 -24.90 -6.04
CA VAL A 26 14.57 -24.23 -7.04
C VAL A 26 16.01 -24.78 -6.98
N PRO A 27 16.60 -25.23 -8.10
CA PRO A 27 17.99 -25.67 -8.13
C PRO A 27 18.94 -24.55 -7.70
N ALA A 28 19.92 -24.89 -6.85
CA ALA A 28 20.94 -23.93 -6.42
C ALA A 28 21.72 -23.37 -7.63
N SER A 29 21.59 -22.07 -7.87
CA SER A 29 22.44 -21.36 -8.83
C SER A 29 23.81 -21.08 -8.21
N PRO A 30 24.90 -20.97 -8.99
CA PRO A 30 26.21 -20.60 -8.47
C PRO A 30 26.13 -19.24 -7.77
N THR A 31 26.33 -19.22 -6.46
CA THR A 31 26.25 -18.02 -5.63
C THR A 31 27.59 -17.30 -5.62
N ARG A 32 27.60 -16.02 -6.03
CA ARG A 32 28.71 -15.11 -5.71
C ARG A 32 28.77 -14.93 -4.19
N SER A 33 29.97 -14.73 -3.63
CA SER A 33 30.11 -14.44 -2.19
C SER A 33 29.25 -13.26 -1.74
N GLU A 34 28.71 -13.30 -0.53
CA GLU A 34 27.82 -12.26 0.02
C GLU A 34 28.43 -10.85 -0.04
N GLN A 35 29.73 -10.71 0.22
CA GLN A 35 30.43 -9.43 0.16
C GLN A 35 30.38 -8.79 -1.22
N HIS A 36 30.72 -9.55 -2.28
CA HIS A 36 30.59 -9.08 -3.67
C HIS A 36 29.16 -8.68 -4.05
N GLN A 37 28.15 -9.34 -3.47
CA GLN A 37 26.74 -8.97 -3.73
C GLN A 37 26.37 -7.65 -3.04
N SER A 38 26.82 -7.45 -1.80
CA SER A 38 26.63 -6.20 -1.06
C SER A 38 27.31 -5.02 -1.75
N ASP A 39 28.56 -5.20 -2.19
CA ASP A 39 29.30 -4.18 -2.93
C ASP A 39 28.64 -3.82 -4.26
N TYR A 40 28.20 -4.83 -5.02
CA TYR A 40 27.46 -4.61 -6.27
C TYR A 40 26.16 -3.82 -6.04
N PHE A 41 25.43 -4.14 -4.97
CA PHE A 41 24.20 -3.42 -4.62
C PHE A 41 24.48 -1.95 -4.31
N ARG A 42 25.49 -1.67 -3.46
CA ARG A 42 25.90 -0.30 -3.13
C ARG A 42 26.33 0.50 -4.37
N LEU A 43 27.15 -0.09 -5.25
CA LEU A 43 27.57 0.57 -6.49
C LEU A 43 26.39 0.87 -7.42
N GLY A 44 25.40 -0.01 -7.48
CA GLY A 44 24.15 0.23 -8.22
C GLY A 44 23.34 1.39 -7.64
N GLU A 45 23.19 1.44 -6.31
CA GLU A 45 22.52 2.55 -5.63
C GLU A 45 23.21 3.90 -5.91
N ASP A 46 24.55 3.94 -5.81
CA ASP A 46 25.35 5.14 -6.10
C ASP A 46 25.21 5.58 -7.57
N PHE A 47 25.19 4.61 -8.50
CA PHE A 47 24.98 4.87 -9.92
C PHE A 47 23.61 5.52 -10.17
N TYR A 48 22.52 4.92 -9.69
CA TYR A 48 21.17 5.46 -9.90
C TYR A 48 20.98 6.80 -9.19
N ALA A 49 21.57 7.00 -8.01
CA ALA A 49 21.56 8.29 -7.33
C ALA A 49 22.28 9.38 -8.15
N ALA A 50 23.40 9.05 -8.79
CA ALA A 50 24.12 9.96 -9.68
C ALA A 50 23.34 10.26 -10.97
N GLU A 51 22.67 9.28 -11.56
CA GLU A 51 21.81 9.49 -12.73
C GLU A 51 20.59 10.35 -12.40
N LEU A 52 19.93 10.09 -11.27
CA LEU A 52 18.76 10.85 -10.85
C LEU A 52 19.08 12.33 -10.57
N LYS A 53 20.31 12.62 -10.11
CA LYS A 53 20.81 14.00 -9.94
C LYS A 53 20.88 14.77 -11.25
N LYS A 54 21.04 14.09 -12.40
CA LYS A 54 21.10 14.72 -13.74
C LYS A 54 19.71 15.00 -14.31
N CYS A 55 18.67 14.41 -13.74
CA CYS A 55 17.29 14.57 -14.18
C CYS A 55 16.71 15.94 -13.80
N THR A 56 15.60 16.31 -14.42
CA THR A 56 14.84 17.52 -14.09
C THR A 56 13.43 17.18 -13.63
N PRO A 57 12.94 17.77 -12.52
CA PRO A 57 11.56 17.55 -12.06
C PRO A 57 10.51 18.07 -13.06
N LEU A 58 10.89 18.99 -13.96
CA LEU A 58 9.97 19.59 -14.93
C LEU A 58 9.65 18.66 -16.12
N ASN A 59 10.42 17.58 -16.30
CA ASN A 59 10.21 16.63 -17.39
C ASN A 59 10.20 15.20 -16.85
N PRO A 60 9.01 14.58 -16.69
CA PRO A 60 8.87 13.20 -16.25
C PRO A 60 9.69 12.19 -17.04
N ARG A 61 9.84 12.39 -18.36
CA ARG A 61 10.64 11.51 -19.21
C ARG A 61 12.12 11.49 -18.83
N SER A 62 12.61 12.51 -18.14
CA SER A 62 14.01 12.55 -17.71
C SER A 62 14.33 11.59 -16.58
N TYR A 63 13.34 11.21 -15.75
CA TYR A 63 13.56 10.37 -14.56
C TYR A 63 12.75 9.07 -14.53
N ILE A 64 11.72 8.91 -15.36
CA ILE A 64 10.80 7.77 -15.30
C ILE A 64 11.52 6.41 -15.41
N ASP A 65 12.43 6.28 -16.37
CA ASP A 65 13.18 5.03 -16.59
C ASP A 65 14.20 4.80 -15.48
N ILE A 66 14.88 5.85 -15.01
CA ILE A 66 15.88 5.77 -13.94
C ILE A 66 15.21 5.31 -12.64
N VAL A 67 14.08 5.91 -12.28
CA VAL A 67 13.31 5.53 -11.08
C VAL A 67 12.77 4.12 -11.23
N SER A 68 12.21 3.76 -12.39
CA SER A 68 11.65 2.42 -12.61
C SER A 68 12.72 1.33 -12.56
N ASN A 69 13.87 1.56 -13.19
CA ASN A 69 15.00 0.64 -13.18
C ASN A 69 15.61 0.50 -11.78
N LEU A 70 15.71 1.59 -11.01
CA LEU A 70 16.12 1.52 -9.61
C LEU A 70 15.10 0.74 -8.76
N GLY A 71 13.80 0.92 -9.02
CA GLY A 71 12.74 0.16 -8.38
C GLY A 71 12.88 -1.34 -8.63
N GLU A 72 13.09 -1.72 -9.89
CA GLU A 72 13.34 -3.12 -10.26
C GLU A 72 14.64 -3.66 -9.65
N PHE A 73 15.72 -2.89 -9.67
CA PHE A 73 17.00 -3.25 -9.06
C PHE A 73 16.85 -3.57 -7.56
N ARG A 74 16.16 -2.71 -6.81
CA ARG A 74 15.85 -2.92 -5.39
C ARG A 74 14.91 -4.10 -5.16
N TRP A 75 13.93 -4.29 -6.05
CA TRP A 75 12.99 -5.41 -5.98
C TRP A 75 13.71 -6.76 -6.15
N GLN A 76 14.60 -6.86 -7.13
CA GLN A 76 15.42 -8.06 -7.34
C GLN A 76 16.31 -8.36 -6.13
N GLN A 77 16.87 -7.34 -5.48
CA GLN A 77 17.63 -7.51 -4.24
C GLN A 77 16.73 -8.03 -3.10
N PHE A 78 15.52 -7.48 -2.96
CA PHE A 78 14.55 -7.92 -1.95
C PHE A 78 14.13 -9.40 -2.14
N LEU A 79 13.86 -9.82 -3.38
CA LEU A 79 13.43 -11.19 -3.69
C LEU A 79 14.48 -12.25 -3.33
N LYS A 80 15.78 -11.93 -3.33
CA LYS A 80 16.84 -12.90 -2.97
C LYS A 80 16.63 -13.54 -1.59
N THR A 81 16.05 -12.79 -0.65
CA THR A 81 15.78 -13.27 0.71
C THR A 81 14.31 -13.46 1.01
N ASN A 82 13.41 -12.85 0.22
CA ASN A 82 11.98 -12.80 0.48
C ASN A 82 11.14 -13.48 -0.63
N ASP A 83 11.60 -14.60 -1.18
CA ASP A 83 10.86 -15.31 -2.23
C ASP A 83 9.84 -16.32 -1.66
N SER A 84 8.56 -15.92 -1.58
CA SER A 84 7.48 -16.75 -1.05
C SER A 84 6.14 -16.47 -1.74
N VAL A 85 5.16 -17.36 -1.56
CA VAL A 85 3.78 -17.10 -2.02
C VAL A 85 3.17 -15.86 -1.36
N VAL A 86 3.54 -15.53 -0.11
CA VAL A 86 3.09 -14.30 0.54
C VAL A 86 3.62 -13.07 -0.21
N THR A 87 4.85 -13.16 -0.71
CA THR A 87 5.46 -12.11 -1.52
C THR A 87 4.74 -11.92 -2.83
N ASP A 88 4.48 -13.01 -3.55
CA ASP A 88 3.78 -12.99 -4.83
C ASP A 88 2.37 -12.42 -4.74
N LEU A 89 1.67 -12.74 -3.64
CA LEU A 89 0.28 -12.35 -3.46
C LEU A 89 0.13 -10.97 -2.84
N PHE A 90 0.82 -10.68 -1.74
CA PHE A 90 0.50 -9.54 -0.87
C PHE A 90 1.52 -8.42 -0.88
N VAL A 91 2.71 -8.62 -1.47
CA VAL A 91 3.77 -7.59 -1.43
C VAL A 91 3.78 -6.80 -2.74
N GLY A 92 3.51 -5.50 -2.63
CA GLY A 92 3.79 -4.51 -3.66
C GLY A 92 5.06 -3.72 -3.37
N GLN A 93 5.34 -2.76 -4.23
CA GLN A 93 6.42 -1.79 -4.06
C GLN A 93 5.88 -0.38 -4.30
N ILE A 94 6.12 0.53 -3.36
CA ILE A 94 5.83 1.95 -3.51
C ILE A 94 7.12 2.72 -3.80
N VAL A 95 6.98 3.85 -4.48
CA VAL A 95 8.04 4.83 -4.66
C VAL A 95 7.62 6.15 -4.02
N ARG A 96 8.47 6.64 -3.11
CA ARG A 96 8.37 7.99 -2.55
C ARG A 96 9.38 8.88 -3.27
N GLY A 97 8.88 9.70 -4.19
CA GLY A 97 9.67 10.74 -4.86
C GLY A 97 9.77 11.99 -4.01
N SER A 98 10.90 12.69 -4.09
CA SER A 98 11.14 13.93 -3.35
C SER A 98 11.98 14.92 -4.16
N GLN A 99 11.49 16.16 -4.26
CA GLN A 99 12.13 17.26 -4.95
C GLN A 99 12.54 18.37 -3.97
N CYS A 100 13.79 18.82 -4.06
CA CYS A 100 14.28 20.01 -3.38
C CYS A 100 13.71 21.31 -3.97
N CYS A 101 13.11 22.17 -3.14
CA CYS A 101 12.57 23.46 -3.60
C CYS A 101 13.66 24.51 -3.89
N SER A 102 14.88 24.34 -3.36
CA SER A 102 15.98 25.30 -3.58
C SER A 102 16.84 25.00 -4.81
N CYS A 103 17.09 23.72 -5.10
CA CYS A 103 18.01 23.32 -6.18
C CYS A 103 17.44 22.29 -7.15
N ALA A 104 16.14 21.99 -7.05
CA ALA A 104 15.44 21.02 -7.89
C ALA A 104 15.96 19.57 -7.85
N ASN A 105 16.94 19.26 -6.98
CA ASN A 105 17.48 17.91 -6.81
C ASN A 105 16.37 16.89 -6.51
N LEU A 106 16.34 15.82 -7.32
CA LEU A 106 15.43 14.70 -7.17
C LEU A 106 16.06 13.58 -6.34
N THR A 107 15.25 12.96 -5.49
CA THR A 107 15.57 11.75 -4.73
C THR A 107 14.36 10.82 -4.75
N CYS A 108 14.58 9.51 -4.67
CA CYS A 108 13.47 8.56 -4.51
C CYS A 108 13.83 7.39 -3.58
N LEU A 109 12.82 6.92 -2.86
CA LEU A 109 12.91 5.75 -2.00
C LEU A 109 11.88 4.72 -2.46
N HIS A 110 12.33 3.50 -2.70
CA HIS A 110 11.45 2.36 -2.98
C HIS A 110 11.27 1.58 -1.69
N GLN A 111 10.05 1.18 -1.36
CA GLN A 111 9.74 0.43 -0.14
C GLN A 111 8.71 -0.65 -0.45
N GLU A 112 8.82 -1.79 0.23
CA GLU A 112 7.82 -2.86 0.14
C GLU A 112 6.53 -2.43 0.83
N LEU A 113 5.39 -2.81 0.25
CA LEU A 113 4.07 -2.52 0.79
C LEU A 113 3.26 -3.81 0.92
N ARG A 114 2.91 -4.19 2.15
CA ARG A 114 1.98 -5.30 2.42
C ARG A 114 0.54 -4.83 2.69
N VAL A 115 0.41 -3.69 3.37
CA VAL A 115 -0.87 -3.10 3.75
C VAL A 115 -0.83 -1.61 3.44
N LEU A 116 -1.74 -1.14 2.59
CA LEU A 116 -1.93 0.27 2.29
C LEU A 116 -2.78 0.92 3.39
N SER A 117 -2.18 1.72 4.25
CA SER A 117 -2.93 2.50 5.24
C SER A 117 -3.40 3.82 4.65
N LEU A 118 -4.72 4.01 4.57
CA LEU A 118 -5.35 5.22 4.04
C LEU A 118 -5.97 6.08 5.15
N ASN A 119 -5.69 7.38 5.08
CA ASN A 119 -6.28 8.37 5.97
C ASN A 119 -7.74 8.62 5.65
N ILE A 120 -8.58 8.64 6.69
CA ILE A 120 -9.96 9.12 6.57
C ILE A 120 -9.97 10.62 6.90
N ASN A 121 -10.65 11.41 6.05
CA ASN A 121 -10.94 12.81 6.34
C ASN A 121 -12.11 12.87 7.32
N ALA A 122 -11.82 13.21 8.58
CA ALA A 122 -12.82 13.30 9.64
C ALA A 122 -13.78 14.51 9.48
N SER A 123 -13.38 15.52 8.70
CA SER A 123 -14.18 16.72 8.46
C SER A 123 -15.13 16.57 7.27
N ALA A 124 -14.89 15.60 6.38
CA ALA A 124 -15.75 15.33 5.24
C ALA A 124 -17.11 14.77 5.68
N ALA A 125 -18.19 15.32 5.12
CA ALA A 125 -19.56 14.83 5.38
C ALA A 125 -19.77 13.41 4.82
N SER A 126 -19.19 13.12 3.66
CA SER A 126 -19.08 11.79 3.10
C SER A 126 -17.84 11.69 2.22
N GLN A 127 -17.23 10.51 2.12
CA GLN A 127 -16.09 10.25 1.26
C GLN A 127 -16.13 8.83 0.70
N SER A 128 -15.34 8.60 -0.32
CA SER A 128 -15.11 7.31 -0.93
C SER A 128 -13.68 6.82 -0.71
N LEU A 129 -13.44 5.54 -0.96
CA LEU A 129 -12.12 4.94 -0.96
C LEU A 129 -11.23 5.56 -2.05
N LEU A 130 -11.82 5.94 -3.19
CA LEU A 130 -11.15 6.68 -4.26
C LEU A 130 -10.68 8.06 -3.78
N ASP A 131 -11.47 8.79 -2.99
CA ASP A 131 -11.04 10.07 -2.39
C ASP A 131 -9.86 9.88 -1.42
N CYS A 132 -9.86 8.77 -0.69
CA CYS A 132 -8.75 8.43 0.23
C CYS A 132 -7.48 8.10 -0.55
N LEU A 133 -7.59 7.37 -1.67
CA LEU A 133 -6.48 7.06 -2.57
C LEU A 133 -5.96 8.32 -3.29
N GLU A 134 -6.86 9.22 -3.69
CA GLU A 134 -6.52 10.51 -4.27
C GLU A 134 -5.67 11.32 -3.29
N THR A 135 -6.13 11.41 -2.03
CA THR A 135 -5.38 12.05 -0.94
C THR A 135 -4.02 11.39 -0.74
N TYR A 136 -3.95 10.06 -0.76
CA TYR A 136 -2.69 9.31 -0.58
C TYR A 136 -1.65 9.60 -1.67
N ARG A 137 -2.08 9.78 -2.93
CA ARG A 137 -1.16 10.08 -4.04
C ARG A 137 -0.85 11.57 -4.21
N HIS A 138 -1.50 12.46 -3.48
CA HIS A 138 -1.24 13.90 -3.62
C HIS A 138 0.17 14.26 -3.14
N ALA A 139 0.76 15.25 -3.80
CA ALA A 139 2.05 15.78 -3.40
C ALA A 139 1.91 16.58 -2.11
N GLU A 140 2.80 16.31 -1.15
CA GLU A 140 2.89 16.98 0.14
C GLU A 140 4.08 17.94 0.15
N HIS A 141 3.90 19.10 0.76
CA HIS A 141 4.95 20.10 0.93
C HIS A 141 5.55 20.01 2.34
N LEU A 142 6.80 19.56 2.44
CA LEU A 142 7.59 19.59 3.66
C LEU A 142 8.15 20.99 3.86
N VAL A 143 7.45 21.80 4.65
CA VAL A 143 7.78 23.21 4.94
C VAL A 143 8.04 23.43 6.43
N ASP A 144 8.48 24.62 6.79
CA ASP A 144 8.70 25.08 8.17
C ASP A 144 9.52 24.10 9.04
N GLU A 145 8.92 23.53 10.09
CA GLU A 145 9.59 22.60 11.00
C GLU A 145 9.96 21.28 10.31
N ASN A 146 9.22 20.90 9.27
CA ASN A 146 9.40 19.65 8.51
C ASN A 146 10.43 19.76 7.37
N ARG A 147 11.13 20.90 7.24
CA ARG A 147 12.20 21.06 6.23
C ARG A 147 13.30 20.02 6.44
N VAL A 148 13.83 19.49 5.34
CA VAL A 148 14.83 18.42 5.33
C VAL A 148 16.15 18.94 4.77
N PHE A 149 17.28 18.42 5.26
CA PHE A 149 18.59 18.72 4.68
C PHE A 149 18.71 18.14 3.27
N CYS A 150 19.12 18.96 2.30
CA CYS A 150 19.36 18.52 0.94
C CYS A 150 20.82 18.12 0.74
N ASP A 151 21.07 16.84 0.55
CA ASP A 151 22.35 16.20 0.20
C ASP A 151 22.73 16.33 -1.30
N GLY A 152 21.85 16.93 -2.10
CA GLY A 152 22.12 17.34 -3.48
C GLY A 152 22.95 18.63 -3.55
N TYR A 153 22.67 19.48 -4.54
CA TYR A 153 23.53 20.62 -4.89
C TYR A 153 23.62 21.75 -3.85
N CYS A 154 22.58 21.97 -3.05
CA CYS A 154 22.52 23.17 -2.20
C CYS A 154 23.05 22.97 -0.78
N HIS A 155 23.14 21.74 -0.27
CA HIS A 155 23.67 21.46 1.09
C HIS A 155 23.08 22.32 2.21
N ILE A 156 21.78 22.61 2.14
CA ILE A 156 21.04 23.40 3.15
C ILE A 156 19.79 22.67 3.62
N LYS A 157 19.28 23.07 4.80
CA LYS A 157 17.93 22.72 5.24
C LYS A 157 16.90 23.48 4.41
N THR A 158 16.07 22.77 3.66
CA THR A 158 15.16 23.36 2.68
C THR A 158 13.81 22.64 2.65
N SER A 159 12.83 23.30 2.06
CA SER A 159 11.53 22.68 1.80
C SER A 159 11.65 21.64 0.69
N ARG A 160 10.82 20.61 0.77
CA ARG A 160 10.74 19.56 -0.26
C ARG A 160 9.29 19.28 -0.64
N VAL A 161 9.06 18.95 -1.90
CA VAL A 161 7.79 18.38 -2.37
C VAL A 161 7.97 16.87 -2.43
N THR A 162 7.08 16.12 -1.81
CA THR A 162 7.13 14.65 -1.78
C THR A 162 5.84 14.02 -2.27
N GLN A 163 5.93 12.92 -2.99
CA GLN A 163 4.77 12.19 -3.49
C GLN A 163 5.02 10.69 -3.35
N VAL A 164 3.97 9.92 -3.05
CA VAL A 164 4.02 8.47 -2.97
C VAL A 164 3.11 7.86 -4.04
N LEU A 165 3.65 6.93 -4.81
CA LEU A 165 2.93 6.19 -5.86
C LEU A 165 3.31 4.70 -5.81
N PHE A 166 2.51 3.86 -6.44
CA PHE A 166 2.84 2.44 -6.61
C PHE A 166 3.83 2.26 -7.76
N GLN A 167 5.00 1.68 -7.46
CA GLN A 167 5.92 1.16 -8.48
C GLN A 167 5.43 -0.20 -8.98
N ARG A 168 4.96 -1.04 -8.05
CA ARG A 168 4.43 -2.39 -8.31
C ARG A 168 3.21 -2.61 -7.42
N ALA A 169 2.06 -2.89 -8.02
CA ALA A 169 0.85 -3.20 -7.27
C ALA A 169 0.78 -4.73 -6.97
N PRO A 170 0.39 -5.13 -5.74
CA PRO A 170 0.31 -6.55 -5.35
C PRO A 170 -0.84 -7.29 -6.04
N SER A 171 -0.82 -8.62 -6.08
CA SER A 171 -1.95 -9.40 -6.65
C SER A 171 -3.20 -9.29 -5.77
N ILE A 172 -3.00 -9.24 -4.45
CA ILE A 172 -4.01 -8.97 -3.42
C ILE A 172 -3.65 -7.66 -2.74
N LEU A 173 -4.41 -6.63 -3.03
CA LEU A 173 -4.28 -5.32 -2.40
C LEU A 173 -5.03 -5.33 -1.06
N VAL A 174 -4.28 -5.19 0.03
CA VAL A 174 -4.86 -5.01 1.36
C VAL A 174 -4.86 -3.54 1.73
N ILE A 175 -6.04 -3.01 2.02
CA ILE A 175 -6.22 -1.61 2.40
C ILE A 175 -6.70 -1.55 3.84
N GLN A 176 -6.05 -0.74 4.67
CA GLN A 176 -6.50 -0.41 6.01
C GLN A 176 -7.01 1.03 6.03
N LEU A 177 -8.24 1.25 6.47
CA LEU A 177 -8.77 2.58 6.74
C LEU A 177 -8.34 3.00 8.16
N GLN A 178 -7.60 4.12 8.27
CA GLN A 178 -7.14 4.66 9.56
C GLN A 178 -8.29 5.29 10.35
N ARG A 179 -9.09 4.42 10.97
CA ARG A 179 -10.24 4.79 11.81
C ARG A 179 -9.88 5.20 13.22
N PHE A 180 -8.62 5.18 13.62
CA PHE A 180 -8.19 5.62 14.94
C PHE A 180 -7.11 6.68 14.78
N LYS A 181 -7.32 7.84 15.38
CA LYS A 181 -6.33 8.93 15.43
C LYS A 181 -6.15 9.39 16.87
N GLN A 182 -4.96 9.88 17.17
CA GLN A 182 -4.68 10.46 18.48
C GLN A 182 -5.55 11.71 18.68
N SER A 183 -6.21 11.78 19.83
CA SER A 183 -6.99 12.95 20.22
C SER A 183 -6.11 14.18 20.35
N SER A 184 -6.63 15.34 19.98
CA SER A 184 -5.96 16.63 20.14
C SER A 184 -5.68 16.98 21.60
N TRP A 185 -6.40 16.37 22.56
CA TRP A 185 -6.38 16.72 23.98
C TRP A 185 -5.77 15.64 24.89
N GLY A 186 -5.12 14.60 24.34
CA GLY A 186 -4.48 13.58 25.17
C GLY A 186 -3.80 12.45 24.38
N SER A 187 -3.42 11.39 25.10
CA SER A 187 -2.83 10.17 24.52
C SER A 187 -3.88 9.15 24.06
N GLN A 188 -5.17 9.42 24.27
CA GLN A 188 -6.25 8.50 23.89
C GLN A 188 -6.50 8.54 22.39
N LEU A 189 -6.70 7.36 21.79
CA LEU A 189 -7.10 7.21 20.39
C LEU A 189 -8.62 7.35 20.27
N GLU A 190 -9.07 8.20 19.35
CA GLU A 190 -10.47 8.40 19.03
C GLU A 190 -10.85 7.70 17.73
N ARG A 191 -12.03 7.06 17.72
CA ARG A 191 -12.58 6.42 16.53
C ARG A 191 -13.20 7.43 15.56
N ILE A 192 -12.80 7.35 14.30
CA ILE A 192 -13.42 8.00 13.15
C ILE A 192 -14.53 7.10 12.60
N GLY A 193 -15.75 7.33 13.08
CA GLY A 193 -16.97 6.64 12.61
C GLY A 193 -17.54 7.20 11.30
N LYS A 194 -16.75 7.92 10.50
CA LYS A 194 -17.24 8.52 9.25
C LYS A 194 -17.50 7.46 8.17
N PRO A 195 -18.60 7.60 7.41
CA PRO A 195 -18.88 6.77 6.24
C PRO A 195 -17.75 6.83 5.21
N VAL A 196 -17.31 5.68 4.71
CA VAL A 196 -16.40 5.55 3.56
C VAL A 196 -17.03 4.58 2.57
N ARG A 197 -17.45 5.08 1.41
CA ARG A 197 -17.98 4.25 0.32
C ARG A 197 -16.84 3.59 -0.44
N PHE A 198 -16.99 2.35 -0.87
CA PHE A 198 -15.97 1.66 -1.67
C PHE A 198 -16.62 0.77 -2.74
N PRO A 199 -15.93 0.51 -3.86
CA PRO A 199 -16.40 -0.39 -4.91
C PRO A 199 -16.60 -1.80 -4.36
N ALA A 200 -17.84 -2.29 -4.38
CA ALA A 200 -18.21 -3.57 -3.78
C ALA A 200 -19.29 -4.35 -4.55
N GLY A 201 -19.95 -3.71 -5.51
CA GLY A 201 -20.90 -4.38 -6.39
C GLY A 201 -20.23 -5.37 -7.34
N GLU A 202 -21.00 -6.29 -7.89
CA GLU A 202 -20.48 -7.37 -8.76
C GLU A 202 -19.70 -6.85 -9.98
N SER A 203 -20.14 -5.72 -10.55
CA SER A 203 -19.52 -5.02 -11.67
C SER A 203 -18.66 -3.82 -11.27
N GLU A 204 -18.56 -3.51 -9.97
CA GLU A 204 -17.78 -2.39 -9.49
C GLU A 204 -16.32 -2.82 -9.26
N LEU A 205 -15.39 -2.12 -9.91
CA LEU A 205 -13.97 -2.32 -9.74
C LEU A 205 -13.32 -1.10 -9.10
N LEU A 206 -12.37 -1.34 -8.22
CA LEU A 206 -11.46 -0.31 -7.72
C LEU A 206 -10.35 -0.10 -8.74
N ASP A 207 -10.32 1.08 -9.35
CA ASP A 207 -9.24 1.48 -10.25
C ASP A 207 -8.17 2.28 -9.50
N ILE A 208 -6.94 1.77 -9.49
CA ILE A 208 -5.77 2.45 -8.89
C ILE A 208 -4.75 2.91 -9.94
N THR A 209 -5.11 2.93 -11.22
CA THR A 209 -4.20 3.31 -12.33
C THR A 209 -3.56 4.67 -12.09
N GLU A 210 -4.33 5.63 -11.57
CA GLU A 210 -3.85 6.97 -11.22
C GLU A 210 -2.90 7.00 -10.03
N ASN A 211 -2.89 5.95 -9.20
CA ASN A 211 -1.95 5.80 -8.09
C ASN A 211 -0.64 5.12 -8.51
N MET A 212 -0.51 4.67 -9.76
CA MET A 212 0.72 4.07 -10.29
C MET A 212 1.74 5.15 -10.68
N PHE A 213 3.03 4.84 -10.49
CA PHE A 213 4.15 5.69 -10.90
C PHE A 213 4.26 5.77 -12.44
N VAL A 214 4.28 4.60 -13.08
CA VAL A 214 4.14 4.49 -14.53
C VAL A 214 2.68 4.21 -14.84
N ARG A 215 2.08 5.05 -15.69
CA ARG A 215 0.68 4.94 -16.09
C ARG A 215 0.65 4.51 -17.53
N ASP A 216 -0.08 3.44 -17.80
CA ASP A 216 -0.38 2.99 -19.14
C ASP A 216 -1.89 2.86 -19.24
N GLU A 217 -2.52 3.71 -20.05
CA GLU A 217 -3.97 3.71 -20.24
C GLU A 217 -4.45 2.38 -20.86
N ALA A 218 -3.58 1.66 -21.58
CA ALA A 218 -3.87 0.34 -22.10
C ALA A 218 -3.80 -0.76 -21.03
N GLN A 219 -3.12 -0.51 -19.90
CA GLN A 219 -2.93 -1.45 -18.80
C GLN A 219 -3.47 -0.88 -17.49
N ARG A 220 -4.79 -0.77 -17.41
CA ARG A 220 -5.48 -0.35 -16.17
C ARG A 220 -5.20 -1.33 -15.04
N VAL A 221 -5.07 -0.80 -13.83
CA VAL A 221 -4.83 -1.58 -12.62
C VAL A 221 -6.12 -1.62 -11.80
N LEU A 222 -6.92 -2.65 -12.08
CA LEU A 222 -8.26 -2.82 -11.52
C LEU A 222 -8.28 -3.92 -10.45
N TYR A 223 -9.14 -3.76 -9.44
CA TYR A 223 -9.35 -4.76 -8.40
C TYR A 223 -10.83 -5.01 -8.09
N LYS A 224 -11.15 -6.25 -7.73
CA LYS A 224 -12.46 -6.68 -7.23
C LYS A 224 -12.38 -6.91 -5.72
N LEU A 225 -13.36 -6.42 -4.97
CA LEU A 225 -13.44 -6.62 -3.52
C LEU A 225 -13.80 -8.09 -3.23
N VAL A 226 -13.04 -8.75 -2.37
CA VAL A 226 -13.28 -10.16 -1.99
C VAL A 226 -13.63 -10.33 -0.52
N ALA A 227 -13.13 -9.46 0.36
CA ALA A 227 -13.45 -9.52 1.78
C ALA A 227 -13.29 -8.17 2.49
N VAL A 228 -14.00 -8.00 3.59
CA VAL A 228 -13.90 -6.87 4.51
C VAL A 228 -13.82 -7.39 5.94
N CYS A 229 -12.89 -6.87 6.73
CA CYS A 229 -12.89 -7.00 8.18
C CYS A 229 -13.37 -5.68 8.79
N SER A 230 -14.52 -5.71 9.46
CA SER A 230 -15.07 -4.54 10.15
C SER A 230 -14.71 -4.53 11.63
N HIS A 231 -14.57 -3.33 12.18
CA HIS A 231 -14.43 -3.12 13.62
C HIS A 231 -15.68 -2.44 14.20
N MET A 232 -16.20 -3.06 15.25
CA MET A 232 -17.40 -2.71 15.99
C MET A 232 -17.00 -2.36 17.43
N GLY A 233 -16.60 -1.12 17.67
CA GLY A 233 -16.29 -0.64 19.01
C GLY A 233 -15.74 0.78 18.96
N ASN A 234 -15.70 1.48 20.08
CA ASN A 234 -15.20 2.87 20.11
C ASN A 234 -13.70 2.97 20.44
N SER A 235 -13.08 1.87 20.87
CA SER A 235 -11.66 1.81 21.22
C SER A 235 -10.92 0.86 20.27
N ILE A 236 -9.63 1.11 20.08
CA ILE A 236 -8.75 0.20 19.33
C ILE A 236 -8.40 -1.04 20.16
N ASP A 237 -8.36 -0.91 21.48
CA ASP A 237 -7.97 -1.97 22.43
C ASP A 237 -9.15 -2.83 22.85
N SER A 238 -10.38 -2.38 22.58
CA SER A 238 -11.60 -3.11 22.87
C SER A 238 -12.64 -2.89 21.77
N GLY A 239 -13.14 -3.98 21.22
CA GLY A 239 -14.21 -3.96 20.24
C GLY A 239 -14.42 -5.36 19.69
N HIS A 240 -15.42 -5.48 18.83
CA HIS A 240 -15.78 -6.71 18.16
C HIS A 240 -15.41 -6.64 16.69
N TYR A 241 -15.01 -7.75 16.08
CA TYR A 241 -14.62 -7.77 14.68
C TYR A 241 -15.41 -8.80 13.93
N VAL A 242 -15.98 -8.37 12.80
CA VAL A 242 -16.84 -9.19 11.95
C VAL A 242 -16.19 -9.28 10.57
N GLY A 243 -16.14 -10.48 10.01
CA GLY A 243 -15.69 -10.73 8.65
C GLY A 243 -16.86 -10.68 7.68
N TYR A 244 -16.64 -10.12 6.50
CA TYR A 244 -17.56 -10.19 5.37
C TYR A 244 -16.78 -10.74 4.19
N VAL A 245 -17.27 -11.82 3.58
CA VAL A 245 -16.59 -12.50 2.47
C VAL A 245 -17.56 -12.58 1.29
N ASN A 246 -17.10 -12.19 0.11
CA ASN A 246 -17.88 -12.36 -1.11
C ASN A 246 -17.97 -13.84 -1.44
N HIS A 247 -19.17 -14.37 -1.59
CA HIS A 247 -19.42 -15.76 -1.95
C HIS A 247 -19.96 -15.82 -3.38
N GLU A 248 -19.08 -16.17 -4.31
CA GLU A 248 -19.40 -16.25 -5.74
C GLU A 248 -20.22 -17.50 -6.12
N ALA A 249 -20.49 -18.41 -5.17
CA ALA A 249 -21.21 -19.65 -5.42
C ALA A 249 -22.73 -19.46 -5.24
N ALA A 250 -23.39 -18.86 -6.22
CA ALA A 250 -24.75 -19.22 -6.61
C ALA A 250 -25.13 -18.49 -7.90
N ASN A 251 -25.76 -19.20 -8.83
CA ASN A 251 -26.32 -18.68 -10.09
C ASN A 251 -27.48 -17.67 -9.90
N ASP A 252 -27.56 -16.98 -8.76
CA ASP A 252 -28.66 -16.10 -8.33
C ASP A 252 -28.17 -14.71 -7.85
N GLY A 253 -26.89 -14.38 -8.07
CA GLY A 253 -26.28 -13.07 -7.78
C GLY A 253 -25.20 -13.13 -6.69
N SER A 254 -24.47 -12.01 -6.51
CA SER A 254 -23.43 -11.91 -5.48
C SER A 254 -24.05 -11.85 -4.08
N HIS A 255 -23.73 -12.85 -3.24
CA HIS A 255 -24.11 -12.88 -1.84
C HIS A 255 -22.89 -12.64 -0.94
N TRP A 256 -23.08 -11.85 0.11
CA TRP A 256 -22.05 -11.60 1.11
C TRP A 256 -22.27 -12.50 2.33
N LEU A 257 -21.25 -13.24 2.74
CA LEU A 257 -21.28 -13.98 4.00
C LEU A 257 -20.75 -13.08 5.11
N ARG A 258 -21.59 -12.77 6.09
CA ARG A 258 -21.21 -12.15 7.35
C ARG A 258 -20.83 -13.25 8.34
N MET A 259 -19.57 -13.24 8.77
CA MET A 259 -18.96 -14.18 9.71
C MET A 259 -18.72 -13.44 11.02
N ASP A 260 -19.55 -13.74 12.01
CA ASP A 260 -19.57 -13.15 13.34
C ASP A 260 -19.33 -14.26 14.36
N ASP A 261 -18.05 -14.47 14.67
CA ASP A 261 -17.56 -15.61 15.45
C ASP A 261 -18.08 -16.96 14.92
N ASP A 262 -18.94 -17.65 15.66
CA ASP A 262 -19.54 -18.93 15.30
C ASP A 262 -20.81 -18.80 14.44
N VAL A 263 -21.29 -17.58 14.19
CA VAL A 263 -22.52 -17.30 13.45
C VAL A 263 -22.20 -16.80 12.03
N VAL A 264 -22.71 -17.53 11.03
CA VAL A 264 -22.61 -17.14 9.62
C VAL A 264 -23.98 -16.80 9.07
N THR A 265 -24.13 -15.61 8.49
CA THR A 265 -25.38 -15.15 7.87
C THR A 265 -25.15 -14.67 6.45
N VAL A 266 -26.08 -14.97 5.55
CA VAL A 266 -26.07 -14.47 4.17
C VAL A 266 -26.70 -13.09 4.12
N LEU A 267 -26.04 -12.14 3.46
CA LEU A 267 -26.49 -10.78 3.24
C LEU A 267 -26.64 -10.50 1.74
N ASP A 268 -27.63 -9.68 1.40
CA ASP A 268 -27.64 -8.99 0.11
C ASP A 268 -26.63 -7.82 0.08
N GLU A 269 -26.34 -7.30 -1.12
CA GLU A 269 -25.39 -6.21 -1.30
C GLU A 269 -25.78 -4.93 -0.53
N ALA A 270 -27.08 -4.63 -0.45
CA ALA A 270 -27.55 -3.42 0.23
C ALA A 270 -27.36 -3.51 1.75
N GLN A 271 -27.60 -4.68 2.35
CA GLN A 271 -27.32 -5.00 3.75
C GLN A 271 -25.81 -4.91 4.02
N PHE A 272 -25.00 -5.57 3.20
CA PHE A 272 -23.54 -5.51 3.30
C PHE A 272 -23.02 -4.06 3.29
N ARG A 273 -23.47 -3.25 2.32
CA ARG A 273 -23.06 -1.84 2.21
C ARG A 273 -23.48 -1.04 3.44
N ARG A 274 -24.70 -1.22 3.96
CA ARG A 274 -25.16 -0.52 5.18
C ARG A 274 -24.32 -0.89 6.40
N GLU A 275 -24.05 -2.18 6.61
CA GLU A 275 -23.31 -2.66 7.78
C GLU A 275 -21.84 -2.24 7.76
N THR A 276 -21.21 -2.18 6.58
CA THR A 276 -19.78 -1.91 6.43
C THR A 276 -19.43 -0.42 6.29
N LEU A 277 -20.39 0.44 5.94
CA LEU A 277 -20.16 1.84 5.58
C LEU A 277 -19.30 2.65 6.57
N SER A 278 -19.52 2.45 7.87
CA SER A 278 -18.79 3.15 8.95
C SER A 278 -17.91 2.21 9.80
N THR A 279 -17.83 0.94 9.43
CA THR A 279 -17.23 -0.12 10.25
C THR A 279 -16.09 -0.84 9.53
N ALA A 280 -16.08 -0.84 8.19
CA ALA A 280 -15.03 -1.43 7.37
C ALA A 280 -13.66 -0.91 7.79
N TYR A 281 -12.77 -1.79 8.25
CA TYR A 281 -11.47 -1.43 8.80
C TYR A 281 -10.34 -1.91 7.90
N ILE A 282 -10.41 -3.15 7.43
CA ILE A 282 -9.49 -3.72 6.45
C ILE A 282 -10.29 -4.23 5.25
N LEU A 283 -9.89 -3.87 4.04
CA LEU A 283 -10.49 -4.32 2.79
C LEU A 283 -9.47 -5.16 2.02
N PHE A 284 -9.93 -6.27 1.46
CA PHE A 284 -9.14 -7.18 0.65
C PHE A 284 -9.65 -7.14 -0.78
N TYR A 285 -8.78 -6.76 -1.69
CA TYR A 285 -9.05 -6.59 -3.11
C TYR A 285 -8.16 -7.54 -3.90
N THR A 286 -8.72 -8.34 -4.80
CA THR A 286 -7.94 -9.16 -5.75
C THR A 286 -7.84 -8.46 -7.09
N ARG A 287 -6.69 -8.57 -7.76
CA ARG A 287 -6.49 -7.96 -9.07
C ARG A 287 -7.51 -8.55 -10.06
N ALA A 288 -8.23 -7.67 -10.75
CA ALA A 288 -9.12 -8.04 -11.84
C ALA A 288 -8.27 -8.22 -13.11
N GLY A 289 -8.45 -9.35 -13.79
CA GLY A 289 -7.73 -9.71 -15.00
C GLY A 289 -8.03 -8.78 -16.17
#